data_AF-A0A7W1UPH2-F1
#
_entry.id   AF-A0A7W1UPH2-F1
#
_cell.length_a   1.000
_cell.length_b   1.000
_cell.length_c   1.000
_cell.angle_alpha   90.00
_cell.angle_beta   90.00
_cell.angle_gamma   90.00
#
_symmetry.space_group_name_H-M   'P 1'
#
loop_
_entity.id
_entity.type
_entity.pdbx_description
1 polymer ?
#
loop_
_entity_poly.entity_id
_entity_poly.type
_entity_poly.pdbx_seq_one_letter_code
_entity_poly.pdbx_strand_id
1 'polypeptide(L)'
;MTQFRLNKYIIIFTCLLLGACSGTKRLPEGEKLYGGAEIKLESSDRLSRKKKSEIKSAVKTALVPKPNSKFLGMRPRLCMYMAAGKDPKTKYRKWLQKTGEAPVLASTIKPGATSAIIDAKFFNIGIFRSYTEFKTVEKKRNEKILYISHVHKPYTVKSLTYLIQDESINKIVLSVRESTVIEPGDDYNLDKLKLELTRIDATMKDSGYFYFNPDYLLFKADTAEKDRTVTFKLFLKDSVPSNALRVYRINNV
;
A
#
# COMPACT_ATOMS: atom_id res chain seq x y z
N MET A 1 42.78 18.29 39.38
CA MET A 1 43.22 17.79 38.04
C MET A 1 42.83 16.33 37.74
N THR A 2 42.51 15.50 38.73
CA THR A 2 42.15 14.07 38.57
C THR A 2 40.72 13.83 38.04
N GLN A 3 39.74 14.66 38.43
CA GLN A 3 38.33 14.55 38.01
C GLN A 3 38.13 14.75 36.49
N PHE A 4 38.85 15.71 35.88
CA PHE A 4 38.81 15.95 34.42
C PHE A 4 39.43 14.80 33.60
N ARG A 5 40.41 14.07 34.18
CA ARG A 5 41.01 12.89 33.54
C ARG A 5 40.06 11.71 33.55
N LEU A 6 39.36 11.47 34.67
CA LEU A 6 38.36 10.40 34.79
C LEU A 6 37.19 10.57 33.81
N ASN A 7 36.68 11.79 33.63
CA ASN A 7 35.62 12.10 32.65
C ASN A 7 36.09 11.85 31.21
N LYS A 8 37.34 12.15 30.88
CA LYS A 8 37.93 11.85 29.55
C LYS A 8 37.94 10.35 29.27
N TYR A 9 38.32 9.51 30.25
CA TYR A 9 38.34 8.06 30.07
C TYR A 9 36.95 7.46 29.95
N ILE A 10 35.95 7.97 30.68
CA ILE A 10 34.55 7.55 30.54
C ILE A 10 34.01 7.90 29.15
N ILE A 11 34.30 9.11 28.63
CA ILE A 11 33.90 9.51 27.27
C ILE A 11 34.58 8.65 26.21
N ILE A 12 35.89 8.39 26.35
CA ILE A 12 36.65 7.52 25.44
C ILE A 12 36.13 6.08 25.46
N PHE A 13 35.86 5.52 26.65
CA PHE A 13 35.30 4.17 26.81
C PHE A 13 33.89 4.07 26.23
N THR A 14 33.06 5.10 26.44
CA THR A 14 31.72 5.19 25.84
C THR A 14 31.80 5.27 24.31
N CYS A 15 32.72 6.07 23.75
CA CYS A 15 32.98 6.13 22.31
C CYS A 15 33.51 4.79 21.74
N LEU A 16 34.35 4.06 22.48
CA LEU A 16 34.85 2.73 22.11
C LEU A 16 33.74 1.67 22.09
N LEU A 17 32.82 1.71 23.06
CA LEU A 17 31.64 0.85 23.08
C LEU A 17 30.67 1.14 21.93
N LEU A 18 30.55 2.41 21.50
CA LEU A 18 29.72 2.82 20.37
C LEU A 18 30.31 2.37 19.00
N GLY A 19 31.64 2.22 18.88
CA GLY A 19 32.31 1.82 17.63
C GLY A 19 32.22 0.32 17.29
N ALA A 20 31.96 -0.55 18.26
CA ALA A 20 31.97 -2.00 18.07
C ALA A 20 30.64 -2.58 17.56
N CYS A 21 29.54 -1.81 17.63
CA CYS A 21 28.18 -2.33 17.44
C CYS A 21 27.67 -2.23 15.99
N SER A 22 28.50 -2.61 15.00
CA SER A 22 28.00 -2.83 13.64
C SER A 22 27.45 -4.25 13.53
N GLY A 23 26.16 -4.44 13.85
CA GLY A 23 25.43 -5.71 13.73
C GLY A 23 25.49 -6.37 12.34
N THR A 24 26.09 -5.70 11.36
CA THR A 24 26.40 -6.22 10.03
C THR A 24 27.65 -7.10 9.97
N LYS A 25 28.50 -7.15 11.02
CA LYS A 25 29.70 -8.02 11.04
C LYS A 25 29.37 -9.51 11.04
N ARG A 26 28.17 -9.91 11.47
CA ARG A 26 27.73 -11.31 11.64
C ARG A 26 26.74 -11.76 10.56
N LEU A 27 26.65 -11.02 9.46
CA LEU A 27 25.86 -11.45 8.31
C LEU A 27 26.52 -12.67 7.66
N PRO A 28 25.73 -13.55 7.00
CA PRO A 28 26.29 -14.56 6.12
C PRO A 28 27.22 -13.95 5.08
N GLU A 29 28.14 -14.75 4.57
CA GLU A 29 29.07 -14.31 3.53
C GLU A 29 28.30 -13.90 2.26
N GLY A 30 28.73 -12.80 1.63
CA GLY A 30 28.06 -12.23 0.45
C GLY A 30 26.76 -11.46 0.74
N GLU A 31 26.17 -11.59 1.93
CA GLU A 31 24.89 -10.96 2.26
C GLU A 31 24.98 -9.47 2.63
N LYS A 32 23.95 -8.72 2.24
CA LYS A 32 23.77 -7.30 2.57
C LYS A 32 22.45 -7.12 3.32
N LEU A 33 22.42 -6.17 4.25
CA LEU A 33 21.13 -5.76 4.82
C LEU A 33 20.33 -4.97 3.81
N TYR A 34 19.03 -5.24 3.76
CA TYR A 34 18.08 -4.36 3.15
C TYR A 34 17.99 -3.05 3.93
N GLY A 35 18.31 -1.96 3.24
CA GLY A 35 18.37 -0.60 3.75
C GLY A 35 17.10 0.20 3.55
N GLY A 36 16.06 -0.43 3.01
CA GLY A 36 14.78 0.19 2.69
C GLY A 36 14.65 0.55 1.22
N ALA A 37 13.46 1.03 0.88
CA ALA A 37 13.13 1.51 -0.45
C ALA A 37 12.66 2.96 -0.42
N GLU A 38 12.85 3.63 -1.55
CA GLU A 38 12.35 4.97 -1.80
C GLU A 38 11.64 5.01 -3.15
N ILE A 39 10.57 5.82 -3.25
CA ILE A 39 9.85 6.05 -4.50
C ILE A 39 10.11 7.49 -4.96
N LYS A 40 10.71 7.60 -6.15
CA LYS A 40 10.82 8.83 -6.92
C LYS A 40 9.71 8.84 -7.96
N LEU A 41 8.98 9.94 -8.03
CA LEU A 41 7.95 10.16 -9.05
C LEU A 41 8.52 11.01 -10.17
N GLU A 42 8.48 10.51 -11.39
CA GLU A 42 8.77 11.23 -12.61
C GLU A 42 7.46 11.41 -13.36
N SER A 43 6.98 12.65 -13.42
CA SER A 43 5.65 12.95 -13.95
C SER A 43 5.78 13.71 -15.26
N SER A 44 5.04 13.29 -16.29
CA SER A 44 4.91 14.05 -17.54
C SER A 44 4.15 15.36 -17.35
N ASP A 45 3.28 15.44 -16.33
CA ASP A 45 2.53 16.64 -16.00
C ASP A 45 3.11 17.43 -14.82
N ARG A 46 2.75 18.71 -14.75
CA ARG A 46 2.94 19.52 -13.54
C ARG A 46 1.97 19.07 -12.44
N LEU A 47 2.51 18.41 -11.42
CA LEU A 47 1.79 18.01 -10.20
C LEU A 47 2.13 18.95 -9.03
N SER A 48 1.10 19.36 -8.27
CA SER A 48 1.29 20.11 -7.03
C SER A 48 2.00 19.25 -5.96
N ARG A 49 2.62 19.88 -4.95
CA ARG A 49 3.26 19.14 -3.85
C ARG A 49 2.26 18.24 -3.10
N LYS A 50 1.04 18.74 -2.87
CA LYS A 50 -0.06 17.99 -2.24
C LYS A 50 -0.39 16.73 -3.03
N LYS A 51 -0.62 16.87 -4.35
CA LYS A 51 -0.94 15.72 -5.23
C LYS A 51 0.19 14.70 -5.28
N LYS A 52 1.46 15.15 -5.35
CA LYS A 52 2.61 14.22 -5.26
C LYS A 52 2.64 13.45 -3.94
N SER A 53 2.27 14.09 -2.83
CA SER A 53 2.19 13.44 -1.51
C SER A 53 1.07 12.39 -1.46
N GLU A 54 -0.11 12.71 -2.00
CA GLU A 54 -1.25 11.78 -2.09
C GLU A 54 -0.89 10.55 -2.93
N ILE A 55 -0.32 10.75 -4.12
CA ILE A 55 0.14 9.66 -5.00
C ILE A 55 1.19 8.78 -4.29
N LYS A 56 2.18 9.37 -3.61
CA LYS A 56 3.17 8.61 -2.83
C LYS A 56 2.53 7.84 -1.67
N SER A 57 1.51 8.40 -1.03
CA SER A 57 0.80 7.74 0.07
C SER A 57 0.06 6.48 -0.40
N ALA A 58 -0.58 6.54 -1.56
CA ALA A 58 -1.32 5.42 -2.15
C ALA A 58 -0.45 4.17 -2.36
N VAL A 59 0.82 4.37 -2.72
CA VAL A 59 1.77 3.27 -3.00
C VAL A 59 2.69 2.91 -1.83
N LYS A 60 2.67 3.67 -0.73
CA LYS A 60 3.56 3.47 0.43
C LYS A 60 3.46 2.06 1.02
N THR A 61 2.27 1.47 0.98
CA THR A 61 2.02 0.11 1.48
C THR A 61 2.63 -1.01 0.62
N ALA A 62 3.04 -0.71 -0.62
CA ALA A 62 3.77 -1.66 -1.46
C ALA A 62 5.22 -1.87 -0.99
N LEU A 63 5.79 -0.92 -0.22
CA LEU A 63 7.19 -0.94 0.21
C LEU A 63 7.40 -1.84 1.44
N VAL A 64 7.19 -3.14 1.25
CA VAL A 64 7.44 -4.19 2.25
C VAL A 64 8.45 -5.21 1.73
N PRO A 65 9.28 -5.83 2.61
CA PRO A 65 9.38 -5.61 4.06
C PRO A 65 10.00 -4.24 4.42
N LYS A 66 9.87 -3.82 5.68
CA LYS A 66 10.59 -2.63 6.20
C LYS A 66 12.02 -3.02 6.57
N PRO A 67 13.01 -2.12 6.41
CA PRO A 67 14.38 -2.40 6.86
C PRO A 67 14.44 -2.51 8.39
N ASN A 68 15.49 -3.17 8.90
CA ASN A 68 15.76 -3.22 10.35
C ASN A 68 15.79 -1.82 10.97
N SER A 69 15.18 -1.70 12.15
CA SER A 69 15.04 -0.42 12.85
C SER A 69 16.39 0.20 13.19
N LYS A 70 16.44 1.53 13.13
CA LYS A 70 17.60 2.33 13.49
C LYS A 70 17.31 3.24 14.67
N PHE A 71 18.28 3.36 15.56
CA PHE A 71 18.28 4.35 16.65
C PHE A 71 19.63 5.08 16.62
N LEU A 72 19.61 6.41 16.44
CA LEU A 72 20.81 7.24 16.29
C LEU A 72 21.82 6.68 15.27
N GLY A 73 21.33 6.17 14.14
CA GLY A 73 22.17 5.57 13.09
C GLY A 73 22.63 4.13 13.35
N MET A 74 22.52 3.62 14.57
CA MET A 74 22.82 2.24 14.95
C MET A 74 21.60 1.33 14.78
N ARG A 75 21.81 0.01 14.79
CA ARG A 75 20.73 -1.00 14.73
C ARG A 75 20.75 -1.90 15.98
N PRO A 76 20.44 -1.36 17.17
CA PRO A 76 20.63 -2.09 18.43
C PRO A 76 19.85 -3.40 18.50
N ARG A 77 18.61 -3.44 17.97
CA ARG A 77 17.79 -4.66 17.93
C ARG A 77 18.38 -5.74 17.03
N LEU A 78 18.92 -5.35 15.87
CA LEU A 78 19.66 -6.29 15.02
C LEU A 78 20.91 -6.81 15.75
N CYS A 79 21.63 -5.94 16.45
CA CYS A 79 22.80 -6.34 17.23
C CYS A 79 22.44 -7.34 18.34
N MET A 80 21.32 -7.14 19.06
CA MET A 80 20.82 -8.09 20.05
C MET A 80 20.52 -9.46 19.43
N TYR A 81 19.80 -9.46 18.29
CA TYR A 81 19.50 -10.69 17.56
C TYR A 81 20.78 -11.44 17.14
N MET A 82 21.73 -10.71 16.56
CA MET A 82 23.02 -11.27 16.13
C MET A 82 23.90 -11.70 17.32
N ALA A 83 23.74 -11.08 18.49
CA ALA A 83 24.43 -11.44 19.73
C ALA A 83 23.92 -12.76 20.33
N ALA A 84 22.65 -13.08 20.13
CA ALA A 84 22.04 -14.32 20.59
C ALA A 84 22.65 -15.58 19.94
N GLY A 85 23.10 -15.46 18.68
CA GLY A 85 23.61 -16.58 17.88
C GLY A 85 22.49 -17.38 17.19
N LYS A 86 22.86 -18.33 16.32
CA LYS A 86 21.91 -19.13 15.53
C LYS A 86 21.07 -20.09 16.40
N ASP A 87 21.65 -20.62 17.48
CA ASP A 87 21.00 -21.54 18.41
C ASP A 87 21.22 -21.09 19.88
N PRO A 88 20.34 -20.22 20.42
CA PRO A 88 20.52 -19.67 21.75
C PRO A 88 20.14 -20.67 22.85
N LYS A 89 21.15 -21.22 23.54
CA LYS A 89 20.96 -22.22 24.61
C LYS A 89 20.60 -21.63 25.99
N THR A 90 21.00 -20.40 26.28
CA THR A 90 20.79 -19.77 27.61
C THR A 90 19.55 -18.86 27.64
N LYS A 91 18.92 -18.71 28.82
CA LYS A 91 17.75 -17.81 29.02
C LYS A 91 18.04 -16.39 28.53
N TYR A 92 19.24 -15.86 28.83
CA TYR A 92 19.68 -14.55 28.37
C TYR A 92 19.80 -14.46 26.84
N ARG A 93 20.40 -15.44 26.16
CA ARG A 93 20.50 -15.44 24.69
C ARG A 93 19.13 -15.58 24.01
N LYS A 94 18.24 -16.39 24.58
CA LYS A 94 16.85 -16.49 24.11
C LYS A 94 16.11 -15.16 24.25
N TRP A 95 16.31 -14.46 25.38
CA TRP A 95 15.77 -13.12 25.57
C TRP A 95 16.30 -12.14 24.51
N LEU A 96 17.61 -12.11 24.24
CA LEU A 96 18.21 -11.28 23.18
C LEU A 96 17.65 -11.57 21.78
N GLN A 97 17.45 -12.85 21.45
CA GLN A 97 16.86 -13.25 20.16
C GLN A 97 15.41 -12.75 20.05
N LYS A 98 14.63 -12.88 21.13
CA LYS A 98 13.22 -12.47 21.18
C LYS A 98 13.05 -10.94 21.15
N THR A 99 13.92 -10.18 21.82
CA THR A 99 13.86 -8.72 21.86
C THR A 99 14.55 -8.04 20.68
N GLY A 100 15.43 -8.78 19.99
CA GLY A 100 16.10 -8.34 18.79
C GLY A 100 15.24 -8.42 17.53
N GLU A 101 15.80 -7.97 16.42
CA GLU A 101 15.19 -8.06 15.09
C GLU A 101 16.08 -8.92 14.17
N ALA A 102 15.50 -9.93 13.53
CA ALA A 102 16.20 -10.74 12.54
C ALA A 102 16.69 -9.87 11.36
N PRO A 103 17.84 -10.20 10.74
CA PRO A 103 18.33 -9.45 9.59
C PRO A 103 17.32 -9.50 8.44
N VAL A 104 16.95 -8.34 7.91
CA VAL A 104 16.24 -8.25 6.64
C VAL A 104 17.30 -8.23 5.55
N LEU A 105 17.40 -9.31 4.79
CA LEU A 105 18.43 -9.50 3.77
C LEU A 105 18.00 -8.92 2.44
N ALA A 106 18.92 -8.27 1.74
CA ALA A 106 18.66 -7.71 0.41
C ALA A 106 18.30 -8.79 -0.61
N SER A 107 18.92 -9.97 -0.51
CA SER A 107 18.66 -11.14 -1.35
C SER A 107 17.22 -11.66 -1.31
N THR A 108 16.49 -11.37 -0.22
CA THR A 108 15.08 -11.78 -0.06
C THR A 108 14.10 -10.82 -0.73
N ILE A 109 14.56 -9.64 -1.14
CA ILE A 109 13.73 -8.61 -1.77
C ILE A 109 13.52 -8.97 -3.23
N LYS A 110 12.28 -8.79 -3.72
CA LYS A 110 11.91 -9.01 -5.12
C LYS A 110 11.46 -7.70 -5.76
N PRO A 111 12.40 -6.82 -6.19
CA PRO A 111 12.04 -5.48 -6.67
C PRO A 111 11.05 -5.48 -7.82
N GLY A 112 11.17 -6.40 -8.78
CA GLY A 112 10.23 -6.51 -9.90
C GLY A 112 8.79 -6.82 -9.46
N ALA A 113 8.60 -7.67 -8.45
CA ALA A 113 7.28 -7.94 -7.91
C ALA A 113 6.71 -6.71 -7.18
N THR A 114 7.56 -5.99 -6.42
CA THR A 114 7.16 -4.73 -5.78
C THR A 114 6.82 -3.65 -6.82
N SER A 115 7.55 -3.53 -7.92
CA SER A 115 7.23 -2.63 -9.03
C SER A 115 5.82 -2.91 -9.59
N ALA A 116 5.49 -4.18 -9.85
CA ALA A 116 4.15 -4.55 -10.34
C ALA A 116 3.04 -4.20 -9.33
N ILE A 117 3.29 -4.34 -8.02
CA ILE A 117 2.35 -3.93 -6.98
C ILE A 117 2.19 -2.39 -6.95
N ILE A 118 3.27 -1.64 -7.13
CA ILE A 118 3.24 -0.18 -7.23
C ILE A 118 2.39 0.24 -8.43
N ASP A 119 2.62 -0.37 -9.60
CA ASP A 119 1.87 -0.07 -10.84
C ASP A 119 0.37 -0.41 -10.70
N ALA A 120 0.04 -1.55 -10.08
CA ALA A 120 -1.35 -1.91 -9.79
C ALA A 120 -2.02 -0.90 -8.82
N LYS A 121 -1.29 -0.36 -7.85
CA LYS A 121 -1.81 0.66 -6.94
C LYS A 121 -2.01 2.01 -7.63
N PHE A 122 -1.14 2.38 -8.58
CA PHE A 122 -1.36 3.55 -9.43
C PHE A 122 -2.60 3.40 -10.31
N PHE A 123 -2.82 2.21 -10.88
CA PHE A 123 -4.03 1.89 -11.62
C PHE A 123 -5.30 2.11 -10.75
N ASN A 124 -5.28 1.67 -9.49
CA ASN A 124 -6.41 1.84 -8.58
C ASN A 124 -6.77 3.30 -8.27
N ILE A 125 -5.84 4.24 -8.48
CA ILE A 125 -6.06 5.68 -8.29
C ILE A 125 -6.07 6.45 -9.62
N GLY A 126 -6.31 5.77 -10.73
CA GLY A 126 -6.57 6.42 -12.02
C GLY A 126 -5.32 6.85 -12.78
N ILE A 127 -4.14 6.44 -12.34
CA ILE A 127 -2.89 6.67 -13.09
C ILE A 127 -2.65 5.43 -13.94
N PHE A 128 -3.37 5.37 -15.07
CA PHE A 128 -3.32 4.24 -15.99
C PHE A 128 -2.01 4.25 -16.79
N ARG A 129 -1.57 3.08 -17.27
CA ARG A 129 -0.33 2.94 -18.06
C ARG A 129 0.92 3.52 -17.38
N SER A 130 0.93 3.67 -16.06
CA SER A 130 2.15 3.93 -15.31
C SER A 130 3.05 2.70 -15.34
N TYR A 131 4.36 2.93 -15.25
CA TYR A 131 5.33 1.86 -15.04
C TYR A 131 6.38 2.28 -14.03
N THR A 132 6.89 1.30 -13.28
CA THR A 132 7.88 1.53 -12.23
C THR A 132 9.16 0.74 -12.48
N GLU A 133 10.22 1.47 -12.78
CA GLU A 133 11.57 0.92 -12.82
C GLU A 133 12.16 0.84 -11.40
N PHE A 134 13.22 0.04 -11.24
CA PHE A 134 13.96 0.00 -9.99
C PHE A 134 15.46 0.06 -10.24
N LYS A 135 16.18 0.71 -9.32
CA LYS A 135 17.64 0.75 -9.27
C LYS A 135 18.12 0.27 -7.91
N THR A 136 19.07 -0.64 -7.92
CA THR A 136 19.73 -1.10 -6.71
C THR A 136 20.89 -0.17 -6.37
N VAL A 137 20.84 0.44 -5.20
CA VAL A 137 21.90 1.30 -4.67
C VAL A 137 22.67 0.51 -3.62
N GLU A 138 23.78 -0.05 -4.05
CA GLU A 138 24.63 -0.88 -3.21
C GLU A 138 25.62 -0.07 -2.37
N LYS A 139 25.80 -0.52 -1.13
CA LYS A 139 26.91 -0.13 -0.26
C LYS A 139 27.53 -1.40 0.32
N LYS A 140 28.75 -1.29 0.83
CA LYS A 140 29.56 -2.41 1.35
C LYS A 140 28.80 -3.45 2.19
N ARG A 141 27.81 -3.05 3.00
CA ARG A 141 27.01 -3.97 3.85
C ARG A 141 25.52 -3.67 3.87
N ASN A 142 25.05 -2.88 2.91
CA ASN A 142 23.69 -2.39 2.91
C ASN A 142 23.25 -2.05 1.50
N GLU A 143 22.07 -2.49 1.13
CA GLU A 143 21.52 -2.27 -0.20
C GLU A 143 20.19 -1.53 -0.10
N LYS A 144 19.95 -0.54 -0.95
CA LYS A 144 18.67 0.16 -1.01
C LYS A 144 18.06 -0.01 -2.39
N ILE A 145 16.75 0.01 -2.48
CA ILE A 145 16.05 -0.01 -3.77
C ILE A 145 15.44 1.38 -4.01
N LEU A 146 15.78 1.98 -5.14
CA LEU A 146 15.15 3.20 -5.63
C LEU A 146 14.15 2.81 -6.71
N TYR A 147 12.86 2.96 -6.42
CA TYR A 147 11.79 2.81 -7.41
C TYR A 147 11.58 4.15 -8.10
N ILE A 148 11.59 4.15 -9.43
CA ILE A 148 11.36 5.31 -10.27
C ILE A 148 10.06 5.07 -11.02
N SER A 149 9.00 5.74 -10.58
CA SER A 149 7.67 5.58 -11.14
C SER A 149 7.37 6.70 -12.13
N HIS A 150 7.08 6.30 -13.36
CA HIS A 150 6.68 7.18 -14.44
C HIS A 150 5.16 7.30 -14.43
N VAL A 151 4.68 8.50 -14.10
CA VAL A 151 3.27 8.77 -13.82
C VAL A 151 2.76 9.99 -14.58
N HIS A 152 1.45 10.17 -14.57
CA HIS A 152 0.78 11.37 -15.05
C HIS A 152 -0.31 11.77 -14.04
N LYS A 153 -1.05 12.85 -14.30
CA LYS A 153 -2.22 13.22 -13.49
C LYS A 153 -3.28 12.11 -13.54
N PRO A 154 -3.89 11.71 -12.40
CA PRO A 154 -5.00 10.77 -12.40
C PRO A 154 -6.08 11.14 -13.42
N TYR A 155 -6.68 10.13 -14.05
CA TYR A 155 -7.87 10.34 -14.83
C TYR A 155 -8.99 10.87 -13.94
N THR A 156 -9.85 11.73 -14.47
CA THR A 156 -11.00 12.28 -13.73
C THR A 156 -12.32 11.71 -14.23
N VAL A 157 -13.31 11.67 -13.35
CA VAL A 157 -14.65 11.22 -13.68
C VAL A 157 -15.33 12.28 -14.53
N LYS A 158 -15.83 11.90 -15.71
CA LYS A 158 -16.63 12.79 -16.58
C LYS A 158 -18.12 12.66 -16.27
N SER A 159 -18.59 11.44 -16.12
CA SER A 159 -20.01 11.16 -15.85
C SER A 159 -20.20 9.75 -15.32
N LEU A 160 -21.33 9.56 -14.63
CA LEU A 160 -21.84 8.27 -14.21
C LEU A 160 -23.28 8.14 -14.71
N THR A 161 -23.59 7.05 -15.41
CA THR A 161 -24.93 6.72 -15.90
C THR A 161 -25.36 5.36 -15.39
N TYR A 162 -26.62 5.23 -15.02
CA TYR A 162 -27.23 3.99 -14.52
C TYR A 162 -27.99 3.31 -15.66
N LEU A 163 -27.58 2.09 -16.02
CA LEU A 163 -28.13 1.30 -17.12
C LEU A 163 -28.60 -0.07 -16.59
N ILE A 164 -29.56 -0.04 -15.66
CA ILE A 164 -30.17 -1.24 -15.08
C ILE A 164 -31.49 -1.51 -15.80
N GLN A 165 -31.62 -2.71 -16.38
CA GLN A 165 -32.80 -3.09 -17.17
C GLN A 165 -34.01 -3.47 -16.31
N ASP A 166 -33.78 -4.09 -15.15
CA ASP A 166 -34.86 -4.41 -14.21
C ASP A 166 -35.44 -3.12 -13.62
N GLU A 167 -36.70 -2.82 -13.94
CA GLU A 167 -37.35 -1.57 -13.55
C GLU A 167 -37.49 -1.42 -12.02
N SER A 168 -37.73 -2.53 -11.31
CA SER A 168 -37.92 -2.52 -9.86
C SER A 168 -36.62 -2.18 -9.14
N ILE A 169 -35.51 -2.79 -9.56
CA ILE A 169 -34.17 -2.49 -9.05
C ILE A 169 -33.75 -1.09 -9.47
N ASN A 170 -33.91 -0.73 -10.74
CA ASN A 170 -33.50 0.56 -11.27
C ASN A 170 -34.16 1.73 -10.52
N LYS A 171 -35.46 1.61 -10.20
CA LYS A 171 -36.19 2.61 -9.41
C LYS A 171 -35.54 2.86 -8.04
N ILE A 172 -35.15 1.80 -7.35
CA ILE A 172 -34.51 1.90 -6.02
C ILE A 172 -33.13 2.55 -6.15
N VAL A 173 -32.31 2.09 -7.09
CA VAL A 173 -30.96 2.64 -7.31
C VAL A 173 -31.03 4.12 -7.68
N LEU A 174 -31.94 4.51 -8.57
CA LEU A 174 -32.12 5.90 -8.96
C LEU A 174 -32.62 6.78 -7.81
N SER A 175 -33.38 6.23 -6.85
CA SER A 175 -33.88 7.00 -5.70
C SER A 175 -32.75 7.52 -4.78
N VAL A 176 -31.60 6.85 -4.79
CA VAL A 176 -30.45 7.20 -3.95
C VAL A 176 -29.27 7.76 -4.74
N ARG A 177 -29.45 8.06 -6.04
CA ARG A 177 -28.36 8.50 -6.93
C ARG A 177 -27.73 9.83 -6.52
N GLU A 178 -28.51 10.75 -5.94
CA GLU A 178 -28.05 12.09 -5.55
C GLU A 178 -27.07 12.02 -4.35
N SER A 179 -27.02 10.89 -3.66
CA SER A 179 -26.07 10.62 -2.56
C SER A 179 -24.86 9.78 -2.99
N THR A 180 -24.61 9.67 -4.30
CA THR A 180 -23.43 8.98 -4.85
C THR A 180 -22.14 9.57 -4.28
N VAL A 181 -21.15 8.71 -4.01
CA VAL A 181 -19.79 9.15 -3.63
C VAL A 181 -18.87 9.39 -4.84
N ILE A 182 -19.40 9.17 -6.05
CA ILE A 182 -18.71 9.33 -7.34
C ILE A 182 -19.28 10.57 -8.02
N GLU A 183 -18.49 11.65 -8.07
CA GLU A 183 -18.91 12.93 -8.65
C GLU A 183 -18.09 13.28 -9.90
N PRO A 184 -18.69 13.90 -10.93
CA PRO A 184 -17.94 14.48 -12.04
C PRO A 184 -16.86 15.46 -11.55
N GLY A 185 -15.65 15.33 -12.09
CA GLY A 185 -14.47 16.12 -11.71
C GLY A 185 -13.58 15.46 -10.66
N ASP A 186 -14.06 14.45 -9.94
CA ASP A 186 -13.22 13.68 -9.03
C ASP A 186 -12.10 12.93 -9.77
N ASP A 187 -10.97 12.73 -9.09
CA ASP A 187 -10.00 11.71 -9.53
C ASP A 187 -10.67 10.33 -9.51
N TYR A 188 -10.38 9.50 -10.52
CA TYR A 188 -10.72 8.09 -10.50
C TYR A 188 -10.16 7.42 -9.24
N ASN A 189 -10.99 6.63 -8.57
CA ASN A 189 -10.58 5.85 -7.41
C ASN A 189 -11.40 4.56 -7.33
N LEU A 190 -10.73 3.42 -7.43
CA LEU A 190 -11.38 2.11 -7.39
C LEU A 190 -12.08 1.85 -6.05
N ASP A 191 -11.54 2.35 -4.94
CA ASP A 191 -12.17 2.17 -3.62
C ASP A 191 -13.46 3.00 -3.51
N LYS A 192 -13.53 4.19 -4.12
CA LYS A 192 -14.80 4.94 -4.24
C LYS A 192 -15.85 4.16 -5.02
N LEU A 193 -15.46 3.51 -6.12
CA LEU A 193 -16.38 2.66 -6.88
C LEU A 193 -16.93 1.51 -6.02
N LYS A 194 -16.06 0.82 -5.27
CA LYS A 194 -16.48 -0.27 -4.37
C LYS A 194 -17.38 0.21 -3.23
N LEU A 195 -17.10 1.38 -2.68
CA LEU A 195 -17.94 2.01 -1.66
C LEU A 195 -19.34 2.29 -2.21
N GLU A 196 -19.44 2.79 -3.44
CA GLU A 196 -20.73 3.02 -4.09
C GLU A 196 -21.53 1.72 -4.30
N LEU A 197 -20.87 0.64 -4.73
CA LEU A 197 -21.54 -0.67 -4.86
C LEU A 197 -22.06 -1.18 -3.51
N THR A 198 -21.29 -0.98 -2.44
CA THR A 198 -21.69 -1.37 -1.07
C THR A 198 -22.86 -0.52 -0.56
N ARG A 199 -22.87 0.76 -0.88
CA ARG A 199 -23.96 1.69 -0.54
C ARG A 199 -25.26 1.28 -1.21
N ILE A 200 -25.21 0.97 -2.51
CA ILE A 200 -26.38 0.51 -3.26
C ILE A 200 -26.86 -0.83 -2.72
N ASP A 201 -25.97 -1.78 -2.44
CA ASP A 201 -26.33 -3.07 -1.81
C ASP A 201 -27.10 -2.90 -0.50
N ALA A 202 -26.63 -2.01 0.39
CA ALA A 202 -27.33 -1.70 1.64
C ALA A 202 -28.76 -1.18 1.36
N THR A 203 -28.92 -0.24 0.44
CA THR A 203 -30.24 0.28 0.05
C THR A 203 -31.16 -0.81 -0.54
N MET A 204 -30.59 -1.72 -1.35
CA MET A 204 -31.34 -2.85 -1.92
C MET A 204 -31.85 -3.78 -0.82
N LYS A 205 -31.00 -4.09 0.18
CA LYS A 205 -31.38 -4.91 1.35
C LYS A 205 -32.44 -4.25 2.22
N ASP A 206 -32.31 -2.95 2.47
CA ASP A 206 -33.32 -2.16 3.19
C ASP A 206 -34.66 -2.13 2.45
N SER A 207 -34.64 -2.29 1.13
CA SER A 207 -35.81 -2.41 0.27
C SER A 207 -36.34 -3.85 0.11
N GLY A 208 -35.80 -4.80 0.89
CA GLY A 208 -36.25 -6.20 0.94
C GLY A 208 -35.53 -7.16 0.01
N TYR A 209 -34.54 -6.73 -0.77
CA TYR A 209 -33.70 -7.64 -1.57
C TYR A 209 -32.62 -8.26 -0.68
N PHE A 210 -33.05 -9.14 0.23
CA PHE A 210 -32.23 -9.70 1.31
C PHE A 210 -30.92 -10.36 0.83
N TYR A 211 -30.98 -11.10 -0.29
CA TYR A 211 -29.83 -11.80 -0.88
C TYR A 211 -29.04 -10.96 -1.89
N PHE A 212 -29.30 -9.66 -2.00
CA PHE A 212 -28.52 -8.78 -2.87
C PHE A 212 -27.04 -8.72 -2.44
N ASN A 213 -26.16 -8.44 -3.39
CA ASN A 213 -24.72 -8.37 -3.16
C ASN A 213 -24.11 -7.28 -4.06
N PRO A 214 -23.09 -6.52 -3.58
CA PRO A 214 -22.41 -5.52 -4.41
C PRO A 214 -21.85 -6.08 -5.72
N ASP A 215 -21.42 -7.34 -5.74
CA ASP A 215 -20.86 -8.01 -6.91
C ASP A 215 -21.89 -8.28 -8.02
N TYR A 216 -23.19 -8.06 -7.77
CA TYR A 216 -24.21 -8.12 -8.81
C TYR A 216 -24.24 -6.87 -9.68
N LEU A 217 -23.60 -5.80 -9.23
CA LEU A 217 -23.44 -4.58 -9.98
C LEU A 217 -22.07 -4.54 -10.64
N LEU A 218 -21.98 -3.84 -11.77
CA LEU A 218 -20.75 -3.70 -12.53
C LEU A 218 -20.63 -2.29 -13.11
N PHE A 219 -19.52 -1.61 -12.80
CA PHE A 219 -19.12 -0.43 -13.55
C PHE A 219 -18.36 -0.85 -14.82
N LYS A 220 -18.85 -0.40 -15.98
CA LYS A 220 -18.04 -0.35 -17.21
C LYS A 220 -17.46 1.05 -17.35
N ALA A 221 -16.17 1.11 -17.66
CA ALA A 221 -15.41 2.34 -17.76
C ALA A 221 -14.99 2.57 -19.22
N ASP A 222 -15.41 3.70 -19.79
CA ASP A 222 -14.96 4.17 -21.10
C ASP A 222 -13.95 5.31 -20.87
N THR A 223 -12.69 5.10 -21.25
CA THR A 223 -11.61 6.07 -21.02
C THR A 223 -11.33 6.91 -22.27
N ALA A 224 -11.26 8.22 -22.13
CA ALA A 224 -10.82 9.13 -23.19
C ALA A 224 -9.39 9.62 -22.91
N GLU A 225 -8.41 9.19 -23.72
CA GLU A 225 -6.99 9.47 -23.49
C GLU A 225 -6.66 10.97 -23.59
N LYS A 226 -7.23 11.66 -24.59
CA LYS A 226 -6.93 13.08 -24.86
C LYS A 226 -7.25 13.98 -23.67
N ASP A 227 -8.40 13.75 -23.06
CA ASP A 227 -8.89 14.56 -21.93
C ASP A 227 -8.57 13.93 -20.57
N ARG A 228 -8.03 12.69 -20.56
CA ARG A 228 -7.83 11.84 -19.38
C ARG A 228 -9.05 11.78 -18.49
N THR A 229 -10.17 11.43 -19.11
CA THR A 229 -11.44 11.27 -18.41
C THR A 229 -11.96 9.86 -18.50
N VAL A 230 -12.77 9.48 -17.51
CA VAL A 230 -13.50 8.20 -17.48
C VAL A 230 -14.98 8.48 -17.39
N THR A 231 -15.76 7.87 -18.28
CA THR A 231 -17.21 7.78 -18.15
C THR A 231 -17.57 6.40 -17.61
N PHE A 232 -18.38 6.37 -16.56
CA PHE A 232 -18.88 5.14 -15.97
C PHE A 232 -20.31 4.85 -16.38
N LYS A 233 -20.58 3.57 -16.63
CA LYS A 233 -21.92 3.02 -16.80
C LYS A 233 -22.11 1.90 -15.78
N LEU A 234 -23.08 2.04 -14.88
CA LEU A 234 -23.44 1.01 -13.90
C LEU A 234 -24.49 0.08 -14.49
N PHE A 235 -24.21 -1.22 -14.45
CA PHE A 235 -25.11 -2.27 -14.90
C PHE A 235 -25.43 -3.23 -13.76
N LEU A 236 -26.59 -3.88 -13.85
CA LEU A 236 -26.84 -5.15 -13.18
C LEU A 236 -26.28 -6.27 -14.07
N LYS A 237 -25.54 -7.22 -13.49
CA LYS A 237 -24.98 -8.35 -14.23
C LYS A 237 -26.10 -9.32 -14.67
N ASP A 238 -25.87 -10.05 -15.75
CA ASP A 238 -26.81 -11.07 -16.22
C ASP A 238 -26.81 -12.33 -15.33
N SER A 239 -25.71 -12.57 -14.60
CA SER A 239 -25.50 -13.76 -13.77
C SER A 239 -26.06 -13.63 -12.34
N VAL A 240 -27.03 -12.74 -12.11
CA VAL A 240 -27.59 -12.53 -10.77
C VAL A 240 -28.54 -13.68 -10.40
N PRO A 241 -28.34 -14.34 -9.25
CA PRO A 241 -29.23 -15.42 -8.81
C PRO A 241 -30.68 -14.97 -8.66
N SER A 242 -31.63 -15.81 -9.07
CA SER A 242 -33.07 -15.46 -9.02
C SER A 242 -33.56 -15.13 -7.61
N ASN A 243 -32.99 -15.73 -6.56
CA ASN A 243 -33.33 -15.41 -5.18
C ASN A 243 -32.87 -14.00 -4.77
N ALA A 244 -31.84 -13.43 -5.40
CA ALA A 244 -31.37 -12.07 -5.16
C ALA A 244 -32.20 -10.99 -5.87
N LEU A 245 -33.04 -11.37 -6.83
CA LEU A 245 -33.97 -10.48 -7.54
C LEU A 245 -35.38 -10.46 -6.90
N ARG A 246 -35.61 -11.27 -5.86
CA ARG A 246 -36.88 -11.35 -5.14
C ARG A 246 -36.88 -10.42 -3.93
N VAL A 247 -38.05 -9.83 -3.66
CA VAL A 247 -38.30 -9.02 -2.47
C VAL A 247 -38.83 -9.92 -1.34
N TYR A 248 -38.20 -9.86 -0.19
CA TYR A 248 -38.55 -10.60 1.03
C TYR A 248 -39.18 -9.67 2.06
N ARG A 249 -40.04 -10.22 2.91
CA ARG A 249 -40.68 -9.53 4.04
C ARG A 249 -40.56 -10.40 5.29
N ILE A 250 -40.59 -9.78 6.47
CA ILE A 250 -40.55 -10.51 7.76
C ILE A 250 -41.71 -11.53 7.78
N ASN A 251 -41.41 -12.77 8.19
CA ASN A 251 -42.25 -13.98 8.14
C ASN A 251 -42.36 -14.69 6.78
N ASN A 252 -41.53 -14.35 5.79
CA ASN A 252 -41.48 -15.06 4.51
C ASN A 252 -40.05 -15.09 3.93
N VAL A 253 -39.15 -15.81 4.61
CA VAL A 253 -37.75 -16.05 4.22
C VAL A 253 -37.48 -17.54 4.18
#